data_AF-S4PAF7-F1
#
_entry.id   AF-S4PAF7-F1
#
_cell.length_a   1.000
_cell.length_b   1.000
_cell.length_c   1.000
_cell.angle_alpha   90.00
_cell.angle_beta   90.00
_cell.angle_gamma   90.00
#
_symmetry.space_group_name_H-M   'P 1'
#
loop_
_entity.id
_entity.type
_entity.pdbx_description
1 polymer ?
#
loop_
_entity_poly.entity_id
_entity_poly.type
_entity_poly.pdbx_seq_one_letter_code
_entity_poly.pdbx_strand_id
1 'polypeptide(L)'
;MGHKRLKHGVEEMGLRTVSGRVVLTAIGINGCNFVFKLCAWLYTGSHSLFSECIHSLADTVNQLILAYGIHKSVQIADPDHPYGYT
;
A
#
# COMPACT_ATOMS: atom_id res chain seq x y z
N MET A 1 -22.22 -18.24 18.48
CA MET A 1 -21.57 -18.77 17.25
C MET A 1 -21.33 -17.72 16.14
N GLY A 2 -21.85 -16.48 16.22
CA GLY A 2 -21.72 -15.47 15.15
C GLY A 2 -20.39 -14.70 15.07
N HIS A 3 -19.59 -14.64 16.14
CA HIS A 3 -18.34 -13.85 16.17
C HIS A 3 -17.22 -14.36 15.25
N LYS A 4 -17.14 -15.67 14.97
CA LYS A 4 -16.07 -16.24 14.12
C LYS A 4 -16.29 -15.98 12.62
N ARG A 5 -17.54 -15.82 12.18
CA ARG A 5 -17.90 -15.64 10.77
C ARG A 5 -17.60 -14.21 10.28
N LEU A 6 -17.74 -13.22 11.17
CA LEU A 6 -17.42 -11.82 10.88
C LEU A 6 -15.90 -11.60 10.74
N LYS A 7 -15.08 -12.25 11.57
CA LYS A 7 -13.62 -12.15 11.46
C LYS A 7 -13.07 -12.71 10.15
N HIS A 8 -13.60 -13.83 9.66
CA HIS A 8 -13.19 -14.40 8.37
C HIS A 8 -13.60 -13.52 7.17
N GLY A 9 -14.78 -12.88 7.22
CA GLY A 9 -15.23 -11.96 6.16
C GLY A 9 -14.41 -10.66 6.10
N VAL A 10 -13.94 -10.17 7.25
CA VAL A 10 -13.08 -8.98 7.35
C VAL A 10 -11.62 -9.31 6.99
N GLU A 11 -11.12 -10.50 7.37
CA GLU A 11 -9.81 -10.99 6.89
C GLU A 11 -9.78 -11.15 5.36
N GLU A 12 -10.91 -11.52 4.74
CA GLU A 12 -11.08 -11.63 3.30
C GLU A 12 -11.28 -10.29 2.58
N MET A 13 -11.57 -9.18 3.27
CA MET A 13 -11.87 -7.87 2.64
C MET A 13 -10.67 -6.89 2.68
N GLY A 14 -9.58 -7.24 3.37
CA GLY A 14 -8.37 -6.42 3.54
C GLY A 14 -7.19 -6.74 2.60
N LEU A 15 -5.96 -6.50 3.09
CA LEU A 15 -4.73 -6.74 2.34
C LEU A 15 -4.51 -8.20 1.88
N ARG A 16 -5.29 -9.15 2.40
CA ARG A 16 -5.28 -10.57 1.98
C ARG A 16 -6.10 -10.85 0.71
N THR A 17 -6.98 -9.91 0.29
CA THR A 17 -7.71 -9.95 -0.99
C THR A 17 -6.74 -10.03 -2.16
N VAL A 18 -7.21 -10.49 -3.33
CA VAL A 18 -6.43 -10.43 -4.58
C VAL A 18 -5.90 -9.00 -4.83
N SER A 19 -6.77 -8.00 -4.70
CA SER A 19 -6.41 -6.58 -4.88
C SER A 19 -5.39 -6.09 -3.86
N GLY A 20 -5.57 -6.43 -2.58
CA GLY A 20 -4.64 -6.06 -1.50
C GLY A 20 -3.26 -6.69 -1.64
N ARG A 21 -3.19 -7.95 -2.10
CA ARG A 21 -1.91 -8.60 -2.44
C ARG A 21 -1.22 -7.96 -3.64
N VAL A 22 -1.99 -7.51 -4.64
CA VAL A 22 -1.45 -6.76 -5.78
C VAL A 22 -0.83 -5.44 -5.29
N VAL A 23 -1.50 -4.71 -4.40
CA VAL A 23 -0.93 -3.47 -3.82
C VAL A 23 0.33 -3.75 -3.02
N LEU A 24 0.35 -4.78 -2.16
CA LEU A 24 1.55 -5.18 -1.40
C LEU A 24 2.73 -5.55 -2.33
N THR A 25 2.45 -6.29 -3.40
CA THR A 25 3.45 -6.66 -4.39
C THR A 25 3.97 -5.44 -5.12
N ALA A 26 3.07 -4.52 -5.50
CA ALA A 26 3.42 -3.29 -6.16
C ALA A 26 4.30 -2.39 -5.27
N ILE A 27 3.99 -2.27 -3.97
CA ILE A 27 4.83 -1.53 -2.99
C ILE A 27 6.24 -2.10 -2.98
N GLY A 28 6.37 -3.44 -2.92
CA GLY A 28 7.67 -4.11 -2.94
C GLY A 28 8.44 -3.82 -4.23
N ILE A 29 7.81 -3.96 -5.39
CA ILE A 29 8.45 -3.74 -6.69
C ILE A 29 8.87 -2.27 -6.86
N ASN A 30 7.98 -1.32 -6.59
CA ASN A 30 8.26 0.11 -6.75
C ASN A 30 9.29 0.60 -5.73
N GLY A 31 9.26 0.08 -4.50
CA GLY A 31 10.28 0.34 -3.49
C GLY A 31 11.66 -0.18 -3.92
N CYS A 32 11.75 -1.42 -4.42
CA CYS A 32 13.00 -1.97 -4.95
C CYS A 32 13.53 -1.15 -6.12
N ASN A 33 12.67 -0.78 -7.07
CA ASN A 33 13.05 0.04 -8.22
C ASN A 33 13.56 1.42 -7.79
N PHE A 34 12.90 2.05 -6.81
CA PHE A 34 13.36 3.28 -6.20
C PHE A 34 14.76 3.13 -5.58
N VAL A 35 15.01 2.07 -4.81
CA VAL A 35 16.32 1.81 -4.19
C VAL A 35 17.41 1.64 -5.26
N PHE A 36 17.14 0.86 -6.31
CA PHE A 36 18.10 0.70 -7.42
C PHE A 36 18.40 2.02 -8.12
N LYS A 37 17.37 2.82 -8.43
CA LYS A 37 17.54 4.16 -9.04
C LYS A 37 18.31 5.10 -8.12
N LEU A 38 18.06 5.05 -6.81
CA LEU A 38 18.77 5.87 -5.83
C LEU A 38 20.25 5.50 -5.75
N CYS A 39 20.57 4.21 -5.69
CA CYS A 39 21.95 3.73 -5.71
C CYS A 39 22.65 4.08 -7.03
N ALA A 40 21.98 3.91 -8.16
CA ALA A 40 22.51 4.28 -9.48
C ALA A 40 22.73 5.80 -9.59
N TRP A 41 21.83 6.61 -9.04
CA TRP A 41 22.00 8.05 -8.98
C TRP A 41 23.18 8.45 -8.10
N LEU A 42 23.31 7.87 -6.89
CA LEU A 42 24.44 8.15 -5.99
C LEU A 42 25.79 7.81 -6.64
N TYR A 43 25.83 6.77 -7.47
CA TYR A 43 27.04 6.37 -8.21
C TYR A 43 27.31 7.27 -9.43
N THR A 44 26.28 7.69 -10.17
CA THR A 44 26.44 8.43 -11.43
C THR A 44 26.41 9.96 -11.28
N GLY A 45 25.79 10.48 -10.23
CA GLY A 45 25.56 11.91 -10.01
C GLY A 45 24.61 12.58 -11.02
N SER A 46 23.92 11.82 -11.87
CA SER A 46 23.11 12.38 -12.96
C SER A 46 21.82 13.05 -12.49
N HIS A 47 21.61 14.32 -12.86
CA HIS A 47 20.37 15.04 -12.54
C HIS A 47 19.11 14.42 -13.17
N SER A 48 19.24 13.72 -14.31
CA SER A 48 18.11 13.01 -14.92
C SER A 48 17.70 11.78 -14.12
N LEU A 49 18.69 11.01 -13.64
CA LEU A 49 18.45 9.85 -12.76
C LEU A 49 17.88 10.28 -11.40
N PHE A 50 18.25 11.46 -10.90
CA PHE A 50 17.64 12.03 -9.70
C PHE A 50 16.13 12.25 -9.89
N SER A 51 15.72 12.87 -11.00
CA SER A 51 14.30 13.10 -11.31
C SER A 51 13.53 11.78 -11.39
N GLU A 52 14.11 10.77 -12.04
CA GLU A 52 13.55 9.42 -12.11
C GLU A 52 13.43 8.75 -10.73
N CYS A 53 14.37 9.03 -9.83
CA CYS A 53 14.35 8.53 -8.47
C CYS A 53 13.23 9.19 -7.65
N ILE A 54 13.05 10.51 -7.76
CA ILE A 54 11.96 11.24 -7.09
C ILE A 54 10.59 10.77 -7.60
N HIS A 55 10.47 10.52 -8.90
CA HIS A 55 9.24 9.96 -9.47
C HIS A 55 8.92 8.58 -8.86
N SER A 56 9.91 7.67 -8.83
CA SER A 56 9.75 6.34 -8.25
C SER A 56 9.45 6.37 -6.74
N LEU A 57 9.93 7.40 -6.03
CA LEU A 57 9.57 7.66 -4.63
C LEU A 57 8.10 8.04 -4.50
N ALA A 58 7.63 8.98 -5.32
CA ALA A 58 6.24 9.43 -5.32
C ALA A 58 5.28 8.26 -5.57
N ASP A 59 5.60 7.38 -6.51
CA ASP A 59 4.80 6.17 -6.77
C ASP A 59 4.77 5.22 -5.57
N THR A 60 5.90 5.03 -4.89
CA THR A 60 5.98 4.19 -3.68
C THR A 60 5.11 4.77 -2.57
N VAL A 61 5.16 6.08 -2.35
CA VAL A 61 4.32 6.79 -1.38
C VAL A 61 2.84 6.65 -1.74
N ASN A 62 2.49 6.80 -3.02
CA ASN A 62 1.11 6.66 -3.48
C ASN A 62 0.55 5.27 -3.18
N GLN A 63 1.35 4.22 -3.38
CA GLN A 63 0.94 2.85 -3.07
C GLN A 63 0.83 2.57 -1.56
N LEU A 64 1.68 3.20 -0.74
CA LEU A 64 1.55 3.13 0.72
C LEU A 64 0.25 3.79 1.19
N ILE A 65 -0.12 4.94 0.61
CA ILE A 65 -1.40 5.61 0.89
C ILE A 65 -2.57 4.70 0.50
N LEU A 66 -2.53 4.07 -0.67
CA LEU A 66 -3.57 3.13 -1.10
C LEU A 66 -3.68 1.92 -0.18
N ALA A 67 -2.55 1.32 0.22
CA ALA A 67 -2.55 0.21 1.18
C ALA A 67 -3.14 0.61 2.53
N TYR A 68 -2.81 1.82 3.01
CA TYR A 68 -3.40 2.36 4.23
C TYR A 68 -4.91 2.62 4.07
N GLY A 69 -5.34 3.18 2.93
CA GLY A 69 -6.74 3.39 2.59
C GLY A 69 -7.54 2.08 2.59
N ILE A 70 -7.04 1.04 1.94
CA ILE A 70 -7.65 -0.31 1.94
C ILE A 70 -7.68 -0.88 3.36
N HIS A 71 -6.63 -0.68 4.16
CA HIS A 71 -6.63 -1.13 5.54
C HIS A 71 -7.70 -0.43 6.39
N LYS A 72 -7.88 0.87 6.19
CA LYS A 72 -8.87 1.69 6.89
C LYS A 72 -10.31 1.46 6.41
N SER A 73 -10.53 1.19 5.13
CA SER A 73 -11.87 0.90 4.57
C SER A 73 -12.43 -0.45 5.03
N VAL A 74 -11.59 -1.29 5.64
CA VAL A 74 -11.97 -2.62 6.15
C VAL A 74 -12.20 -2.58 7.66
N GLN A 75 -12.04 -1.40 8.28
CA GLN A 75 -12.26 -1.22 9.70
C GLN A 75 -13.76 -1.41 10.04
N ILE A 76 -14.01 -2.33 10.98
CA ILE A 76 -15.36 -2.70 11.44
C ILE A 76 -16.03 -1.49 12.10
N ALA A 77 -17.36 -1.36 11.92
CA ALA A 77 -18.18 -0.33 12.53
C ALA A 77 -17.97 -0.22 14.05
N ASP A 78 -17.54 0.96 14.49
CA ASP A 78 -17.44 1.37 15.89
C ASP A 78 -18.73 2.09 16.33
N PRO A 79 -19.00 2.25 17.65
CA PRO A 79 -20.20 2.95 18.14
C PRO A 79 -20.37 4.37 17.58
N ASP A 80 -19.25 5.04 17.26
CA ASP A 80 -19.21 6.37 16.63
C ASP A 80 -19.54 6.34 15.12
N HIS A 81 -19.42 5.19 14.45
CA HIS A 81 -19.72 5.00 13.03
C HIS A 81 -20.66 3.80 12.84
N PRO A 82 -21.96 3.95 13.16
CA PRO A 82 -22.93 2.85 13.20
C PRO A 82 -23.19 2.16 11.85
N TYR A 83 -22.76 2.76 10.74
CA TYR A 83 -22.88 2.21 9.39
C TYR A 83 -21.56 1.65 8.81
N GLY A 84 -20.43 1.77 9.55
CA GLY A 84 -19.10 1.34 9.10
C GLY A 84 -18.27 2.44 8.40
N TYR A 85 -16.96 2.23 8.34
CA TYR A 85 -16.02 3.07 7.57
C TYR A 85 -15.94 2.52 6.15
N THR A 86 -16.76 3.05 5.22
CA THR A 86 -16.65 2.66 3.78
C THR A 86 -15.53 3.44 3.12
#